data_AF-A0A1Z8UE76-F1
#
_entry.id   AF-A0A1Z8UE76-F1
#
_cell.length_a   1.000
_cell.length_b   1.000
_cell.length_c   1.000
_cell.angle_alpha   90.00
_cell.angle_beta   90.00
_cell.angle_gamma   90.00
#
_symmetry.space_group_name_H-M   'P 1'
#
loop_
_entity.id
_entity.type
_entity.pdbx_description
1 polymer ?
#
loop_
_entity_poly.entity_id
_entity_poly.type
_entity_poly.pdbx_seq_one_letter_code
_entity_poly.pdbx_strand_id
1 'polypeptide(L)'
;MSVSITPSSSSSKILVSWNVNACSNDHADLIVVRDSTQIYLGDASGSRGRTAHGMYAIQADHISEFSGTFLDSPNTSSQITYYVKGRTPSSASHNLRINKSNNDHDRVENQRTASNIIVMEVTV
;
A
#
# COMPACT_ATOMS: atom_id res chain seq x y z
N MET A 1 -0.46 -1.93 -8.75
CA MET A 1 0.54 -0.85 -8.79
C MET A 1 1.83 -1.40 -8.20
N SER A 2 2.83 -1.67 -9.05
CA SER A 2 4.09 -2.31 -8.67
C SER A 2 5.26 -1.67 -9.39
N VAL A 3 6.44 -1.72 -8.79
CA VAL A 3 7.70 -1.23 -9.36
C VAL A 3 8.83 -2.18 -9.01
N SER A 4 9.66 -2.52 -9.99
CA SER A 4 10.81 -3.40 -9.80
C SER A 4 12.12 -2.61 -9.87
N ILE A 5 13.08 -2.99 -9.05
CA ILE A 5 14.43 -2.42 -9.01
C ILE A 5 15.44 -3.54 -8.76
N THR A 6 16.64 -3.41 -9.32
CA THR A 6 17.77 -4.31 -9.06
C THR A 6 18.81 -3.52 -8.28
N PRO A 7 18.99 -3.77 -6.97
CA PRO A 7 20.00 -3.07 -6.19
C PRO A 7 21.40 -3.34 -6.75
N SER A 8 22.24 -2.32 -6.79
CA SER A 8 23.64 -2.42 -7.26
C SER A 8 24.54 -3.23 -6.30
N SER A 9 24.16 -3.31 -5.02
CA SER A 9 24.86 -4.06 -3.97
C SER A 9 23.85 -4.65 -2.98
N SER A 10 24.22 -5.75 -2.31
CA SER A 10 23.42 -6.27 -1.20
C SER A 10 23.37 -5.31 -0.01
N SER A 11 24.34 -4.41 0.14
CA SER A 11 24.34 -3.39 1.20
C SER A 11 23.45 -2.18 0.90
N SER A 12 22.92 -2.06 -0.31
CA SER A 12 22.12 -0.89 -0.69
C SER A 12 20.81 -0.83 0.07
N LYS A 13 20.39 0.40 0.38
CA LYS A 13 19.06 0.68 0.91
C LYS A 13 18.17 1.20 -0.19
N ILE A 14 16.87 0.91 -0.10
CA ILE A 14 15.88 1.42 -1.04
C ILE A 14 14.98 2.39 -0.29
N LEU A 15 14.97 3.66 -0.68
CA LEU A 15 13.95 4.61 -0.27
C LEU A 15 12.66 4.29 -1.03
N VAL A 16 11.64 3.85 -0.30
CA VAL A 16 10.32 3.54 -0.84
C VAL A 16 9.36 4.63 -0.41
N SER A 17 8.79 5.33 -1.38
CA SER A 17 7.76 6.36 -1.19
C SER A 17 6.51 5.98 -1.97
N TRP A 18 5.34 6.11 -1.38
CA TRP A 18 4.10 5.70 -2.01
C TRP A 18 2.92 6.54 -1.55
N ASN A 19 1.93 6.69 -2.41
CA ASN A 19 0.61 7.19 -2.08
C ASN A 19 -0.47 6.35 -2.76
N VAL A 20 -1.56 6.09 -2.03
CA VAL A 20 -2.72 5.34 -2.51
C VAL A 20 -3.98 6.09 -2.14
N ASN A 21 -4.78 6.41 -3.15
CA ASN A 21 -6.13 6.92 -2.98
C ASN A 21 -7.12 5.76 -2.97
N ALA A 22 -7.83 5.58 -1.86
CA ALA A 22 -8.73 4.44 -1.68
C ALA A 22 -9.95 4.75 -0.81
N CYS A 23 -11.01 3.98 -1.02
CA CYS A 23 -12.20 3.94 -0.16
C CYS A 23 -12.61 2.48 0.11
N SER A 24 -13.35 2.26 1.18
CA SER A 24 -13.91 0.97 1.57
C SER A 24 -15.37 1.16 1.96
N ASN A 25 -16.15 0.09 2.01
CA ASN A 25 -17.47 0.10 2.65
C ASN A 25 -17.41 -0.16 4.17
N ASP A 26 -16.27 -0.58 4.73
CA ASP A 26 -16.08 -0.84 6.16
C ASP A 26 -14.55 -0.94 6.49
N HIS A 27 -14.13 -1.91 7.29
CA HIS A 27 -12.74 -2.18 7.67
C HIS A 27 -11.93 -2.78 6.51
N ALA A 28 -10.86 -2.08 6.16
CA ALA A 28 -9.84 -2.56 5.24
C ALA A 28 -8.46 -2.02 5.66
N ASP A 29 -7.42 -2.66 5.13
CA ASP A 29 -6.02 -2.33 5.42
C ASP A 29 -5.25 -2.15 4.12
N LEU A 30 -4.21 -1.31 4.15
CA LEU A 30 -3.18 -1.24 3.12
C LEU A 30 -1.84 -1.73 3.67
N ILE A 31 -1.20 -2.63 2.93
CA ILE A 31 0.11 -3.18 3.26
C ILE A 31 1.09 -2.97 2.10
N VAL A 32 2.35 -2.73 2.45
CA VAL A 32 3.46 -2.66 1.49
C VAL A 32 4.14 -4.02 1.45
N VAL A 33 4.47 -4.47 0.24
CA VAL A 33 5.08 -5.78 0.01
C VAL A 33 6.31 -5.62 -0.87
N ARG A 34 7.40 -6.28 -0.48
CA ARG A 34 8.55 -6.59 -1.34
C ARG A 34 8.49 -8.06 -1.72
N ASP A 35 8.28 -8.35 -2.99
CA ASP A 35 8.03 -9.69 -3.55
C ASP A 35 6.87 -10.40 -2.84
N SER A 36 7.15 -11.22 -1.84
CA SER A 36 6.16 -11.92 -1.01
C SER A 36 6.16 -11.47 0.46
N THR A 37 7.11 -10.62 0.84
CA THR A 37 7.34 -10.20 2.24
C THR A 37 6.65 -8.89 2.53
N GLN A 38 5.77 -8.88 3.54
CA GLN A 38 5.19 -7.63 4.03
C GLN A 38 6.27 -6.82 4.77
N ILE A 39 6.33 -5.53 4.46
CA ILE A 39 7.29 -4.58 5.03
C ILE A 39 6.55 -3.31 5.46
N TYR A 40 7.23 -2.43 6.20
CA TYR A 40 6.64 -1.20 6.73
C TYR A 40 5.36 -1.48 7.55
N LEU A 41 5.55 -2.26 8.63
CA LEU A 41 4.49 -2.76 9.49
C LEU A 41 4.65 -2.19 10.91
N GLY A 42 3.54 -1.88 11.58
CA GLY A 42 3.54 -1.59 13.02
C GLY A 42 4.04 -2.76 13.87
N ASP A 43 4.25 -2.52 15.17
CA ASP A 43 4.79 -3.52 16.10
C ASP A 43 3.84 -4.69 16.35
N ALA A 44 4.42 -5.85 16.68
CA ALA A 44 3.64 -7.03 17.04
C ALA A 44 3.12 -6.93 18.48
N SER A 45 1.82 -7.17 18.68
CA SER A 45 1.21 -7.19 20.00
C SER A 45 -0.01 -8.11 20.02
N GLY A 46 0.16 -9.33 20.57
CA GLY A 46 -0.88 -10.36 20.58
C GLY A 46 -1.34 -10.74 19.18
N SER A 47 -2.66 -10.85 18.98
CA SER A 47 -3.31 -11.22 17.71
C SER A 47 -3.66 -10.02 16.81
N ARG A 48 -3.21 -8.81 17.15
CA ARG A 48 -3.53 -7.59 16.39
C ARG A 48 -2.88 -7.66 15.00
N GLY A 49 -3.67 -7.38 13.96
CA GLY A 49 -3.19 -7.31 12.59
C GLY A 49 -2.14 -6.21 12.43
N ARG A 50 -1.02 -6.52 11.78
CA ARG A 50 0.04 -5.55 11.46
C ARG A 50 -0.20 -5.04 10.05
N THR A 51 -0.20 -3.72 9.88
CA THR A 51 -0.48 -3.07 8.60
C THR A 51 0.37 -1.82 8.45
N ALA A 52 0.47 -1.27 7.22
CA ALA A 52 1.04 0.06 7.00
C ALA A 52 0.01 1.13 7.35
N HIS A 53 -1.23 0.95 6.89
CA HIS A 53 -2.37 1.78 7.23
C HIS A 53 -3.61 0.91 7.46
N GLY A 54 -4.42 1.30 8.44
CA GLY A 54 -5.76 0.76 8.66
C GLY A 54 -6.80 1.79 8.25
N MET A 55 -7.92 1.35 7.71
CA MET A 55 -9.06 2.21 7.40
C MET A 55 -10.34 1.66 7.99
N TYR A 56 -11.23 2.58 8.34
CA TYR A 56 -12.59 2.30 8.70
C TYR A 56 -13.48 3.32 8.00
N ALA A 57 -14.37 2.84 7.13
CA ALA A 57 -15.22 3.71 6.36
C ALA A 57 -16.34 4.30 7.23
N ILE A 58 -16.39 5.64 7.30
CA ILE A 58 -17.55 6.36 7.85
C ILE A 58 -18.59 6.61 6.74
N GLN A 59 -18.13 6.76 5.49
CA GLN A 59 -18.95 6.88 4.30
C GLN A 59 -18.25 6.13 3.16
N ALA A 60 -18.97 5.21 2.51
CA ALA A 60 -18.35 4.28 1.57
C ALA A 60 -17.72 4.95 0.34
N ASP A 61 -18.26 6.10 -0.08
CA ASP A 61 -17.78 6.85 -1.24
C ASP A 61 -16.65 7.86 -0.92
N HIS A 62 -16.29 8.01 0.36
CA HIS A 62 -15.21 8.90 0.75
C HIS A 62 -13.85 8.29 0.38
N ILE A 63 -13.19 8.87 -0.62
CA ILE A 63 -11.83 8.50 -1.00
C ILE A 63 -10.83 9.24 -0.10
N SER A 64 -10.01 8.47 0.60
CA SER A 64 -8.91 8.99 1.42
C SER A 64 -7.56 8.72 0.75
N GLU A 65 -6.62 9.64 0.92
CA GLU A 65 -5.22 9.41 0.57
C GLU A 65 -4.49 8.75 1.75
N PHE A 66 -3.76 7.67 1.45
CA PHE A 66 -2.85 7.01 2.37
C PHE A 66 -1.45 7.05 1.77
N SER A 67 -0.46 7.50 2.53
CA SER A 67 0.91 7.64 2.04
C SER A 67 1.93 7.19 3.07
N GLY A 68 3.13 6.89 2.61
CA GLY A 68 4.23 6.48 3.46
C GLY A 68 5.56 6.65 2.78
N THR A 69 6.60 6.85 3.58
CA THR A 69 7.99 6.84 3.11
C THR A 69 8.86 6.13 4.14
N PHE A 70 9.70 5.19 3.70
CA PHE A 70 10.59 4.42 4.56
C PHE A 70 11.82 3.93 3.82
N LEU A 71 12.84 3.54 4.58
CA LEU A 71 14.03 2.86 4.07
C LEU A 71 13.88 1.36 4.24
N ASP A 72 14.08 0.63 3.15
CA ASP A 72 14.16 -0.83 3.14
C ASP A 72 15.60 -1.30 2.92
N SER A 73 15.96 -2.45 3.50
CA SER A 73 17.29 -3.06 3.40
C SER A 73 17.14 -4.49 2.86
N PRO A 74 17.03 -4.68 1.54
CA PRO A 74 16.67 -5.96 0.95
C PRO A 74 17.78 -7.02 1.01
N ASN A 75 19.02 -6.63 1.28
CA ASN A 75 20.17 -7.53 1.41
C ASN A 75 20.38 -8.44 0.18
N THR A 76 20.14 -7.91 -1.02
CA THR A 76 20.28 -8.63 -2.29
C THR A 76 20.67 -7.66 -3.41
N SER A 77 21.33 -8.18 -4.44
CA SER A 77 21.57 -7.49 -5.72
C SER A 77 20.72 -8.08 -6.86
N SER A 78 19.80 -8.99 -6.56
CA SER A 78 18.81 -9.50 -7.51
C SER A 78 17.65 -8.52 -7.66
N GLN A 79 16.93 -8.60 -8.78
CA GLN A 79 15.71 -7.82 -8.97
C GLN A 79 14.69 -8.15 -7.88
N ILE A 80 14.09 -7.11 -7.30
CA ILE A 80 13.02 -7.15 -6.31
C ILE A 80 11.87 -6.27 -6.78
N THR A 81 10.64 -6.58 -6.35
CA THR A 81 9.43 -5.83 -6.73
C THR A 81 8.70 -5.31 -5.51
N TYR A 82 8.46 -4.00 -5.48
CA TYR A 82 7.65 -3.34 -4.46
C TYR A 82 6.25 -3.08 -4.97
N TYR A 83 5.25 -3.26 -4.12
CA TYR A 83 3.87 -2.91 -4.42
C TYR A 83 3.06 -2.67 -3.14
N VAL A 84 2.02 -1.84 -3.26
CA VAL A 84 1.01 -1.68 -2.22
C VAL A 84 -0.19 -2.56 -2.58
N LYS A 85 -0.70 -3.32 -1.61
CA LYS A 85 -1.93 -4.08 -1.76
C LYS A 85 -2.86 -3.85 -0.59
N GLY A 86 -4.14 -4.06 -0.87
CA GLY A 86 -5.17 -4.00 0.14
C GLY A 86 -5.59 -5.37 0.68
N ARG A 87 -6.21 -5.38 1.86
CA ARG A 87 -6.88 -6.56 2.43
C ARG A 87 -8.08 -6.14 3.29
N THR A 88 -9.02 -7.05 3.48
CA THR A 88 -10.22 -6.86 4.32
C THR A 88 -10.23 -7.90 5.45
N PRO A 89 -9.52 -7.64 6.56
CA PRO A 89 -9.25 -8.67 7.57
C PRO A 89 -10.48 -9.10 8.37
N SER A 90 -11.51 -8.26 8.45
CA SER A 90 -12.68 -8.49 9.30
C SER A 90 -13.80 -9.30 8.63
N SER A 91 -13.94 -9.22 7.32
CA SER A 91 -15.03 -9.88 6.58
C SER A 91 -14.75 -9.94 5.08
N ALA A 92 -15.23 -10.99 4.43
CA ALA A 92 -15.24 -11.11 2.96
C ALA A 92 -16.33 -10.24 2.29
N SER A 93 -17.32 -9.74 3.04
CA SER A 93 -18.33 -8.80 2.53
C SER A 93 -17.81 -7.36 2.43
N HIS A 94 -16.68 -7.08 3.08
CA HIS A 94 -16.02 -5.78 2.96
C HIS A 94 -15.31 -5.69 1.62
N ASN A 95 -15.24 -4.49 1.08
CA ASN A 95 -14.54 -4.20 -0.15
C ASN A 95 -13.49 -3.12 0.09
N LEU A 96 -12.57 -3.01 -0.86
CA LEU A 96 -11.64 -1.92 -0.94
C LEU A 96 -11.52 -1.54 -2.41
N ARG A 97 -11.67 -0.26 -2.69
CA ARG A 97 -11.54 0.31 -4.03
C ARG A 97 -10.37 1.26 -4.03
N ILE A 98 -9.47 1.08 -4.98
CA ILE A 98 -8.32 1.95 -5.21
C ILE A 98 -8.61 2.77 -6.46
N ASN A 99 -8.27 4.06 -6.45
CA ASN A 99 -8.39 4.98 -7.57
C ASN A 99 -9.83 5.25 -8.06
N LYS A 100 -10.83 4.88 -7.26
CA LYS A 100 -12.25 5.11 -7.56
C LYS A 100 -13.12 5.10 -6.31
N SER A 101 -14.28 5.72 -6.39
CA SER A 101 -15.33 5.65 -5.37
C SER A 101 -15.93 4.24 -5.24
N ASN A 102 -16.63 3.98 -4.14
CA ASN A 102 -17.24 2.68 -3.89
C ASN A 102 -18.44 2.45 -4.83
N ASN A 103 -19.33 3.43 -4.88
CA ASN A 103 -20.32 3.59 -5.92
C ASN A 103 -19.63 4.09 -7.20
N ASP A 104 -19.76 3.32 -8.26
CA ASP A 104 -18.93 3.45 -9.46
C ASP A 104 -19.77 3.76 -10.70
N HIS A 105 -20.73 4.67 -10.56
CA HIS A 105 -21.60 5.10 -11.65
C HIS A 105 -20.81 5.90 -12.70
N ASP A 106 -21.29 5.88 -13.95
CA ASP A 106 -20.71 6.67 -15.04
C ASP A 106 -21.19 8.13 -14.98
N ARG A 107 -20.65 8.89 -14.04
CA ARG A 107 -20.96 10.31 -13.81
C ARG A 107 -19.72 11.08 -13.35
N VAL A 108 -19.74 12.40 -13.53
CA VAL A 108 -18.61 13.28 -13.22
C VAL A 108 -18.29 13.34 -11.72
N GLU A 109 -19.30 13.21 -10.86
CA GLU A 109 -19.12 13.18 -9.40
C GLU A 109 -18.49 11.86 -8.89
N ASN A 110 -18.50 10.79 -9.68
CA ASN A 110 -17.86 9.52 -9.34
C ASN A 110 -16.38 9.57 -9.70
N GLN A 111 -15.59 10.06 -8.74
CA GLN A 111 -14.19 10.39 -8.92
C GLN A 111 -13.34 9.20 -9.40
N ARG A 112 -12.35 9.51 -10.24
CA ARG A 112 -11.20 8.66 -10.58
C ARG A 112 -9.96 9.34 -10.05
N THR A 113 -9.20 8.66 -9.22
CA THR A 113 -8.00 9.21 -8.60
C THR A 113 -6.75 8.44 -9.07
N ALA A 114 -5.58 9.01 -8.83
CA ALA A 114 -4.30 8.39 -9.17
C ALA A 114 -3.55 8.00 -7.90
N SER A 115 -2.71 6.97 -8.00
CA SER A 115 -1.85 6.49 -6.91
C SER A 115 -0.45 6.27 -7.48
N ASN A 116 0.58 6.35 -6.65
CA ASN A 116 1.96 6.10 -7.06
C ASN A 116 2.74 5.23 -6.06
N ILE A 117 3.79 4.61 -6.58
CA ILE A 117 4.89 4.05 -5.80
C ILE A 117 6.18 4.39 -6.52
N ILE A 118 7.13 4.95 -5.77
CA ILE A 118 8.43 5.39 -6.24
C ILE A 118 9.47 4.71 -5.37
N VAL A 119 10.49 4.14 -6.02
CA VAL A 119 11.63 3.51 -5.35
C VAL A 119 12.91 4.14 -5.85
N MET A 120 13.85 4.36 -4.93
CA MET A 120 15.16 4.91 -5.24
C MET A 120 16.19 4.14 -4.44
N GLU A 121 17.21 3.60 -5.12
CA GLU A 121 18.38 3.07 -4.43
C GLU A 121 19.17 4.23 -3.84
N VAL A 122 19.49 4.12 -2.55
CA VAL A 122 20.35 5.05 -1.82
C VAL A 122 21.55 4.27 -1.29
N THR A 123 22.74 4.76 -1.61
CA THR A 123 23.99 4.16 -1.15
C THR A 123 24.25 4.53 0.31
N VAL A 124 24.89 3.60 1.03
CA VAL A 124 25.53 3.85 2.33
C VAL A 124 27.02 3.65 2.14
#